data_AF-F9S119-F1
#
_entry.id   AF-F9S119-F1
#
_cell.length_a   1.000
_cell.length_b   1.000
_cell.length_c   1.000
_cell.angle_alpha   90.00
_cell.angle_beta   90.00
_cell.angle_gamma   90.00
#
_symmetry.space_group_name_H-M   'P 1'
#
loop_
_entity.id
_entity.type
_entity.pdbx_description
1 polymer ?
#
loop_
_entity_poly.entity_id
_entity_poly.type
_entity_poly.pdbx_seq_one_letter_code
_entity_poly.pdbx_strand_id
1 'polypeptide(L)'
;MQYEGKVYRPWIEARSILIQTTLGCSINTCTFCSMFDDKRFKVRDIDDVFKDIDQARQIYPYVESIFLIDGNVMAARTDYLLKVLDKLRMTFPEAKKVSMYSGLNDFRRKSVAELKEIKSAGLDMCYSGLESGDPIVLDKIQKRMTTKQAIEGMEMAKEAGIETLLSFIFGLGGRYRSREHIAATTEILNITQPEQIAPMALAIQPGTVLEQEVRSGEFVMPTQMQVLEEEKYLLENLNIDTFYWGDHGNNLLPQKGFFLDSKDQFLANLNRVIAANPMAEKNVIQTFSW
;
A
#
# COMPACT_ATOMS: atom_id res chain seq x y z
N MET A 1 -25.54 0.69 -0.27
CA MET A 1 -24.33 0.35 0.49
C MET A 1 -24.18 1.36 1.62
N GLN A 2 -23.87 0.93 2.83
CA GLN A 2 -23.70 1.79 4.01
C GLN A 2 -22.22 1.91 4.37
N TYR A 3 -21.59 3.01 3.95
CA TYR A 3 -20.22 3.32 4.32
C TYR A 3 -20.16 4.12 5.61
N GLU A 4 -19.21 3.80 6.48
CA GLU A 4 -18.92 4.54 7.70
C GLU A 4 -17.55 5.23 7.58
N GLY A 5 -17.53 6.52 7.94
CA GLY A 5 -16.34 7.38 7.94
C GLY A 5 -15.71 7.59 6.55
N LYS A 6 -14.46 8.05 6.55
CA LYS A 6 -13.66 8.27 5.34
C LYS A 6 -13.37 6.95 4.62
N VAL A 7 -13.61 6.90 3.31
CA VAL A 7 -13.31 5.73 2.47
C VAL A 7 -12.18 6.05 1.52
N TYR A 8 -11.14 5.21 1.53
CA TYR A 8 -9.98 5.35 0.66
C TYR A 8 -9.99 4.25 -0.40
N ARG A 9 -9.80 4.67 -1.65
CA ARG A 9 -9.69 3.81 -2.82
C ARG A 9 -8.30 3.98 -3.42
N PRO A 10 -7.50 2.92 -3.57
CA PRO A 10 -6.26 2.99 -4.36
C PRO A 10 -6.58 3.43 -5.80
N TRP A 11 -5.78 4.30 -6.40
CA TRP A 11 -6.03 4.78 -7.77
C TRP A 11 -6.06 3.65 -8.81
N ILE A 12 -5.34 2.57 -8.53
CA ILE A 12 -5.30 1.32 -9.32
C ILE A 12 -6.68 0.65 -9.35
N GLU A 13 -7.47 0.83 -8.28
CA GLU A 13 -8.79 0.22 -8.07
C GLU A 13 -9.93 1.17 -8.46
N ALA A 14 -9.65 2.18 -9.30
CA ALA A 14 -10.60 3.21 -9.73
C ALA A 14 -11.93 2.65 -10.28
N ARG A 15 -11.91 1.44 -10.86
CA ARG A 15 -13.07 0.77 -11.45
C ARG A 15 -13.69 -0.33 -10.58
N SER A 16 -13.07 -0.66 -9.45
CA SER A 16 -13.58 -1.70 -8.56
C SER A 16 -14.76 -1.18 -7.75
N ILE A 17 -15.76 -2.03 -7.54
CA ILE A 17 -16.75 -1.75 -6.49
C ILE A 17 -16.07 -1.89 -5.13
N LEU A 18 -16.46 -1.06 -4.18
CA LEU A 18 -15.90 -1.11 -2.84
C LEU A 18 -16.88 -1.82 -1.92
N ILE A 19 -16.41 -2.74 -1.10
CA ILE A 19 -17.21 -3.37 -0.06
C ILE A 19 -16.47 -3.18 1.26
N GLN A 20 -17.06 -2.40 2.16
CA GLN A 20 -16.47 -2.17 3.48
C GLN A 20 -16.73 -3.38 4.36
N THR A 21 -15.71 -4.16 4.68
CA THR A 21 -15.83 -5.39 5.50
C THR A 21 -15.29 -5.17 6.91
N THR A 22 -14.42 -4.18 7.05
CA THR A 22 -13.85 -3.71 8.31
C THR A 22 -13.96 -2.20 8.38
N LEU A 23 -13.78 -1.65 9.57
CA LEU A 23 -13.66 -0.21 9.84
C LEU A 23 -12.28 0.05 10.40
N GLY A 24 -11.68 1.18 10.07
CA GLY A 24 -10.40 1.64 10.59
C GLY A 24 -9.19 0.77 10.21
N CYS A 25 -8.02 1.14 10.75
CA CYS A 25 -6.79 0.33 10.67
C CYS A 25 -6.55 -0.37 12.01
N SER A 26 -6.14 -1.65 12.00
CA SER A 26 -5.84 -2.39 13.25
C SER A 26 -4.54 -1.95 13.95
N ILE A 27 -3.70 -1.17 13.26
CA ILE A 27 -2.49 -0.56 13.83
C ILE A 27 -2.80 0.87 14.32
N ASN A 28 -3.29 1.73 13.43
CA ASN A 28 -3.70 3.13 13.66
C ASN A 28 -2.78 3.98 14.57
N THR A 29 -1.48 3.66 14.63
CA THR A 29 -0.48 4.41 15.40
C THR A 29 0.61 5.03 14.54
N CYS A 30 0.54 4.88 13.21
CA CYS A 30 1.57 5.40 12.33
C CYS A 30 1.67 6.93 12.45
N THR A 31 2.85 7.48 12.71
CA THR A 31 3.03 8.91 13.01
C THR A 31 2.69 9.84 11.84
N PHE A 32 2.68 9.32 10.61
CA PHE A 32 2.46 10.07 9.37
C PHE A 32 1.05 9.94 8.78
N CYS A 33 0.22 9.01 9.31
CA CYS A 33 -1.03 8.62 8.66
C CYS A 33 -2.26 9.07 9.46
N SER A 34 -3.18 9.77 8.78
CA SER A 34 -4.49 10.19 9.31
C SER A 34 -5.66 9.59 8.52
N MET A 35 -5.41 8.57 7.67
CA MET A 35 -6.46 8.00 6.81
C MET A 35 -7.63 7.44 7.64
N PHE A 36 -7.34 6.76 8.74
CA PHE A 36 -8.35 6.01 9.50
C PHE A 36 -8.50 6.54 10.93
N ASP A 37 -8.21 7.81 11.16
CA ASP A 37 -8.26 8.46 12.48
C ASP A 37 -9.69 8.77 12.97
N ASP A 38 -10.65 8.79 12.05
CA ASP A 38 -12.08 9.02 12.31
C ASP A 38 -12.82 7.77 12.78
N LYS A 39 -12.16 6.60 12.74
CA LYS A 39 -12.74 5.29 13.03
C LYS A 39 -11.84 4.45 13.92
N ARG A 40 -12.46 3.62 14.77
CA ARG A 40 -11.75 2.55 15.49
C ARG A 40 -11.81 1.26 14.71
N PHE A 41 -10.76 0.45 14.83
CA PHE A 41 -10.73 -0.83 14.17
C PHE A 41 -11.90 -1.72 14.63
N LYS A 42 -12.69 -2.23 13.68
CA LYS A 42 -13.77 -3.17 13.94
C LYS A 42 -14.05 -4.02 12.70
N VAL A 43 -14.31 -5.32 12.89
CA VAL A 43 -14.90 -6.16 11.85
C VAL A 43 -16.40 -5.89 11.82
N ARG A 44 -16.95 -5.53 10.64
CA ARG A 44 -18.39 -5.24 10.51
C ARG A 44 -19.22 -6.50 10.74
N ASP A 45 -20.48 -6.31 11.13
CA ASP A 45 -21.41 -7.43 11.21
C ASP A 45 -21.60 -8.03 9.81
N ILE A 46 -21.58 -9.36 9.73
CA ILE A 46 -21.59 -10.05 8.45
C ILE A 46 -22.92 -9.88 7.71
N ASP A 47 -24.03 -9.76 8.42
CA ASP A 47 -25.35 -9.59 7.81
C ASP A 47 -25.46 -8.21 7.17
N ASP A 48 -24.83 -7.18 7.76
CA ASP A 48 -24.77 -5.85 7.17
C ASP A 48 -23.86 -5.81 5.93
N VAL A 49 -22.74 -6.54 5.95
CA VAL A 49 -21.89 -6.71 4.75
C VAL A 49 -22.63 -7.46 3.65
N PHE A 50 -23.42 -8.48 3.98
CA PHE A 50 -24.22 -9.21 2.99
C PHE A 50 -25.31 -8.33 2.38
N LYS A 51 -25.98 -7.48 3.16
CA LYS A 51 -26.92 -6.47 2.65
C LYS A 51 -26.23 -5.51 1.69
N ASP A 52 -25.01 -5.07 2.00
CA ASP A 52 -24.24 -4.18 1.12
C ASP A 52 -23.88 -4.86 -0.21
N ILE A 53 -23.48 -6.14 -0.17
CA ILE A 53 -23.21 -6.94 -1.37
C ILE A 53 -24.47 -7.09 -2.24
N ASP A 54 -25.62 -7.40 -1.63
CA ASP A 54 -26.88 -7.56 -2.36
C ASP A 54 -27.37 -6.23 -2.95
N GLN A 55 -27.22 -5.13 -2.21
CA GLN A 55 -27.50 -3.79 -2.74
C GLN A 55 -26.56 -3.41 -3.89
N ALA A 56 -25.27 -3.76 -3.81
CA ALA A 56 -24.33 -3.52 -4.90
C ALA A 56 -24.77 -4.24 -6.17
N ARG A 57 -25.29 -5.47 -6.08
CA ARG A 57 -25.80 -6.20 -7.25
C ARG A 57 -27.02 -5.54 -7.90
N GLN A 58 -27.87 -4.91 -7.11
CA GLN A 58 -29.04 -4.17 -7.63
C GLN A 58 -28.62 -2.90 -8.39
N ILE A 59 -27.50 -2.29 -8.00
CA ILE A 59 -26.98 -1.05 -8.59
C ILE A 59 -26.08 -1.33 -9.80
N TYR A 60 -25.25 -2.37 -9.73
CA TYR A 60 -24.24 -2.70 -10.73
C TYR A 60 -24.59 -4.04 -11.39
N PRO A 61 -25.14 -4.02 -12.63
CA PRO A 61 -25.49 -5.24 -13.36
C PRO A 61 -24.29 -6.13 -13.73
N TYR A 62 -23.11 -5.52 -13.83
CA TYR A 62 -21.84 -6.17 -14.15
C TYR A 62 -20.74 -5.60 -13.27
N VAL A 63 -19.94 -6.46 -12.67
CA VAL A 63 -18.83 -6.10 -11.79
C VAL A 63 -17.60 -6.90 -12.19
N GLU A 64 -16.61 -6.24 -12.78
CA GLU A 64 -15.36 -6.89 -13.19
C GLU A 64 -14.41 -7.14 -12.01
N SER A 65 -14.35 -6.20 -11.06
CA SER A 65 -13.44 -6.27 -9.93
C SER A 65 -14.05 -5.70 -8.65
N ILE A 66 -13.63 -6.25 -7.52
CA ILE A 66 -14.14 -5.95 -6.18
C ILE A 66 -12.96 -5.65 -5.27
N PHE A 67 -13.05 -4.57 -4.50
CA PHE A 67 -12.05 -4.21 -3.52
C PHE A 67 -12.66 -4.14 -2.12
N LEU A 68 -12.17 -5.00 -1.21
CA LEU A 68 -12.55 -4.97 0.19
C LEU A 68 -11.76 -3.86 0.90
N ILE A 69 -12.48 -2.86 1.38
CA ILE A 69 -11.88 -1.61 1.86
C ILE A 69 -11.79 -1.52 3.39
N ASP A 70 -11.16 -0.41 3.77
CA ASP A 70 -10.73 0.06 5.08
C ASP A 70 -9.33 -0.45 5.48
N GLY A 71 -8.79 0.02 6.60
CA GLY A 71 -7.35 0.04 6.82
C GLY A 71 -6.66 -1.31 7.01
N ASN A 72 -7.39 -2.41 7.29
CA ASN A 72 -6.81 -3.75 7.38
C ASN A 72 -7.87 -4.89 7.38
N VAL A 73 -8.23 -5.40 6.20
CA VAL A 73 -9.27 -6.44 6.07
C VAL A 73 -8.75 -7.82 6.51
N MET A 74 -7.50 -8.15 6.20
CA MET A 74 -6.89 -9.46 6.52
C MET A 74 -6.84 -9.76 8.03
N ALA A 75 -6.92 -8.73 8.88
CA ALA A 75 -7.04 -8.87 10.33
C ALA A 75 -8.33 -9.57 10.78
N ALA A 76 -9.37 -9.65 9.94
CA ALA A 76 -10.58 -10.41 10.24
C ALA A 76 -10.29 -11.91 10.32
N ARG A 77 -11.13 -12.65 11.07
CA ARG A 77 -10.99 -14.10 11.22
C ARG A 77 -11.19 -14.82 9.88
N THR A 78 -10.50 -15.93 9.69
CA THR A 78 -10.56 -16.74 8.46
C THR A 78 -11.99 -17.13 8.11
N ASP A 79 -12.78 -17.60 9.08
CA ASP A 79 -14.18 -17.99 8.86
C ASP A 79 -15.10 -16.84 8.40
N TYR A 80 -14.80 -15.61 8.82
CA TYR A 80 -15.51 -14.42 8.35
C TYR A 80 -15.14 -14.10 6.90
N LEU A 81 -13.83 -14.09 6.58
CA LEU A 81 -13.35 -13.81 5.22
C LEU A 81 -13.88 -14.81 4.20
N LEU A 82 -13.89 -16.11 4.55
CA LEU A 82 -14.43 -17.16 3.67
C LEU A 82 -15.91 -16.93 3.34
N LYS A 83 -16.74 -16.62 4.35
CA LYS A 83 -18.17 -16.33 4.14
C LYS A 83 -18.40 -15.09 3.27
N VAL A 84 -17.59 -14.04 3.44
CA VAL A 84 -17.66 -12.84 2.59
C VAL A 84 -17.29 -13.16 1.15
N LEU A 85 -16.17 -13.87 0.93
CA LEU A 85 -15.71 -14.25 -0.41
C LEU A 85 -16.70 -15.18 -1.11
N ASP A 86 -17.26 -16.16 -0.39
CA ASP A 86 -18.31 -17.04 -0.91
C ASP A 86 -19.55 -16.26 -1.34
N LYS A 87 -20.00 -15.31 -0.50
CA LYS A 87 -21.13 -14.43 -0.85
C LYS A 87 -20.83 -13.60 -2.10
N LEU A 88 -19.64 -13.02 -2.20
CA LEU A 88 -19.22 -12.26 -3.38
C LEU A 88 -19.23 -13.12 -4.64
N ARG A 89 -18.67 -14.33 -4.57
CA ARG A 89 -18.61 -15.27 -5.70
C ARG A 89 -20.00 -15.71 -6.16
N MET A 90 -20.93 -15.92 -5.22
CA MET A 90 -22.33 -16.25 -5.56
C MET A 90 -23.07 -15.06 -6.19
N THR A 91 -22.82 -13.84 -5.70
CA THR A 91 -23.52 -12.64 -6.15
C THR A 91 -22.93 -12.06 -7.45
N PHE A 92 -21.62 -12.18 -7.65
CA PHE A 92 -20.85 -11.66 -8.78
C PHE A 92 -19.96 -12.75 -9.40
N PRO A 93 -20.55 -13.82 -9.98
CA PRO A 93 -19.77 -14.90 -10.59
C PRO A 93 -18.91 -14.43 -11.79
N GLU A 94 -19.21 -13.26 -12.36
CA GLU A 94 -18.44 -12.63 -13.43
C GLU A 94 -17.19 -11.87 -12.96
N ALA A 95 -17.05 -11.64 -11.65
CA ALA A 95 -15.92 -10.87 -11.11
C ALA A 95 -14.62 -11.66 -11.35
N LYS A 96 -13.65 -11.00 -12.00
CA LYS A 96 -12.37 -11.59 -12.35
C LYS A 96 -11.30 -11.38 -11.28
N LYS A 97 -11.52 -10.40 -10.39
CA LYS A 97 -10.54 -10.01 -9.38
C LYS A 97 -11.21 -9.57 -8.09
N VAL A 98 -10.83 -10.17 -6.98
CA VAL A 98 -11.12 -9.67 -5.63
C VAL A 98 -9.81 -9.28 -4.95
N SER A 99 -9.75 -8.06 -4.42
CA SER A 99 -8.56 -7.55 -3.75
C SER A 99 -8.92 -6.90 -2.42
N MET A 100 -7.95 -6.73 -1.53
CA MET A 100 -8.20 -6.09 -0.23
C MET A 100 -6.98 -5.34 0.30
N TYR A 101 -7.22 -4.40 1.23
CA TYR A 101 -6.16 -3.92 2.11
C TYR A 101 -5.76 -4.98 3.13
N SER A 102 -4.45 -5.15 3.33
CA SER A 102 -3.88 -6.12 4.26
C SER A 102 -2.66 -5.55 4.99
N GLY A 103 -2.50 -5.86 6.27
CA GLY A 103 -1.24 -5.69 6.96
C GLY A 103 -0.31 -6.88 6.73
N LEU A 104 0.98 -6.62 6.48
CA LEU A 104 1.98 -7.69 6.34
C LEU A 104 2.07 -8.60 7.57
N ASN A 105 1.84 -8.03 8.76
CA ASN A 105 1.77 -8.79 10.00
C ASN A 105 0.59 -9.77 10.06
N ASP A 106 -0.50 -9.52 9.32
CA ASP A 106 -1.73 -10.32 9.41
C ASP A 106 -1.64 -11.62 8.63
N PHE A 107 -0.77 -11.71 7.62
CA PHE A 107 -0.41 -13.01 7.02
C PHE A 107 0.14 -13.96 8.08
N ARG A 108 1.01 -13.47 8.98
CA ARG A 108 1.60 -14.29 10.06
C ARG A 108 0.64 -14.60 11.21
N ARG A 109 -0.53 -13.99 11.24
CA ARG A 109 -1.59 -14.29 12.23
C ARG A 109 -2.48 -15.46 11.80
N LYS A 110 -2.26 -15.97 10.59
CA LYS A 110 -2.95 -17.13 10.02
C LYS A 110 -1.93 -18.21 9.71
N SER A 111 -2.37 -19.46 9.63
CA SER A 111 -1.56 -20.51 9.02
C SER A 111 -1.55 -20.38 7.50
N VAL A 112 -0.54 -20.94 6.84
CA VAL A 112 -0.51 -21.00 5.37
C VAL A 112 -1.71 -21.78 4.82
N ALA A 113 -2.20 -22.80 5.53
CA ALA A 113 -3.40 -23.54 5.15
C ALA A 113 -4.64 -22.62 5.09
N GLU A 114 -4.84 -21.79 6.12
CA GLU A 114 -5.93 -20.80 6.12
C GLU A 114 -5.77 -19.76 5.00
N LEU A 115 -4.55 -19.31 4.71
CA LEU A 115 -4.30 -18.42 3.58
C LEU A 115 -4.64 -19.08 2.23
N LYS A 116 -4.33 -20.37 2.06
CA LYS A 116 -4.70 -21.16 0.86
C LYS A 116 -6.21 -21.34 0.74
N GLU A 117 -6.92 -21.51 1.86
CA GLU A 117 -8.39 -21.52 1.88
C GLU A 117 -8.95 -20.17 1.42
N ILE A 118 -8.42 -19.06 1.95
CA ILE A 118 -8.83 -17.70 1.55
C ILE A 118 -8.56 -17.45 0.06
N LYS A 119 -7.39 -17.86 -0.46
CA LYS A 119 -7.08 -17.80 -1.91
C LYS A 119 -8.11 -18.60 -2.71
N SER A 120 -8.38 -19.83 -2.30
CA SER A 120 -9.31 -20.74 -2.98
C SER A 120 -10.77 -20.26 -2.93
N ALA A 121 -11.14 -19.48 -1.92
CA ALA A 121 -12.45 -18.83 -1.83
C ALA A 121 -12.61 -17.64 -2.80
N GLY A 122 -11.52 -17.17 -3.41
CA GLY A 122 -11.55 -16.17 -4.49
C GLY A 122 -10.79 -14.88 -4.19
N LEU A 123 -9.95 -14.81 -3.15
CA LEU A 123 -9.05 -13.67 -2.96
C LEU A 123 -7.90 -13.72 -3.97
N ASP A 124 -7.69 -12.65 -4.74
CA ASP A 124 -6.59 -12.59 -5.69
C ASP A 124 -5.37 -11.85 -5.16
N MET A 125 -5.57 -10.64 -4.64
CA MET A 125 -4.46 -9.73 -4.33
C MET A 125 -4.66 -8.95 -3.03
N CYS A 126 -3.56 -8.76 -2.30
CA CYS A 126 -3.49 -7.95 -1.09
C CYS A 126 -2.61 -6.71 -1.28
N TYR A 127 -3.15 -5.55 -0.94
CA TYR A 127 -2.44 -4.27 -0.93
C TYR A 127 -1.89 -4.03 0.47
N SER A 128 -0.57 -4.00 0.60
CA SER A 128 0.10 -3.90 1.90
C SER A 128 1.11 -2.77 1.94
N GLY A 129 1.02 -1.92 2.95
CA GLY A 129 1.99 -0.85 3.16
C GLY A 129 3.26 -1.35 3.83
N LEU A 130 4.37 -1.38 3.08
CA LEU A 130 5.73 -1.54 3.60
C LEU A 130 6.21 -0.23 4.25
N GLU A 131 5.85 0.91 3.65
CA GLU A 131 6.26 2.28 4.00
C GLU A 131 7.76 2.56 3.86
N SER A 132 8.61 1.73 4.47
CA SER A 132 10.06 1.82 4.48
C SER A 132 10.67 0.45 4.76
N GLY A 133 11.84 0.15 4.20
CA GLY A 133 12.65 -1.00 4.62
C GLY A 133 13.66 -0.69 5.71
N ASP A 134 13.92 0.58 6.02
CA ASP A 134 14.87 0.96 7.08
C ASP A 134 14.26 0.76 8.47
N PRO A 135 14.85 -0.10 9.34
CA PRO A 135 14.35 -0.36 10.69
C PRO A 135 14.22 0.89 11.56
N ILE A 136 15.11 1.88 11.40
CA ILE A 136 15.06 3.11 12.18
C ILE A 136 13.86 3.97 11.76
N VAL A 137 13.58 4.04 10.46
CA VAL A 137 12.41 4.76 9.95
C VAL A 137 11.12 4.03 10.38
N LEU A 138 11.06 2.70 10.27
CA LEU A 138 9.91 1.90 10.69
C LEU A 138 9.56 2.06 12.17
N ASP A 139 10.57 2.14 13.03
CA ASP A 139 10.41 2.39 14.47
C ASP A 139 9.90 3.80 14.74
N LYS A 140 10.55 4.82 14.16
CA LYS A 140 10.13 6.23 14.30
C LYS A 140 8.70 6.47 13.86
N ILE A 141 8.29 5.88 12.74
CA ILE A 141 6.91 6.02 12.25
C ILE A 141 5.91 5.14 12.99
N GLN A 142 6.34 4.35 13.97
CA GLN A 142 5.52 3.42 14.73
C GLN A 142 4.71 2.46 13.84
N LYS A 143 5.34 1.92 12.78
CA LYS A 143 4.68 0.94 11.89
C LYS A 143 4.35 -0.37 12.60
N ARG A 144 5.01 -0.66 13.73
CA ARG A 144 4.88 -1.88 14.54
C ARG A 144 5.15 -3.14 13.72
N MET A 145 6.18 -3.10 12.90
CA MET A 145 6.60 -4.19 12.03
C MET A 145 8.11 -4.14 11.86
N THR A 146 8.78 -5.30 11.95
CA THR A 146 10.18 -5.43 11.59
C THR A 146 10.35 -5.91 10.15
N THR A 147 11.53 -5.71 9.57
CA THR A 147 11.86 -6.18 8.22
C THR A 147 11.73 -7.71 8.11
N LYS A 148 12.20 -8.45 9.13
CA LYS A 148 12.03 -9.91 9.22
C LYS A 148 10.56 -10.32 9.19
N GLN A 149 9.73 -9.62 9.95
CA GLN A 149 8.29 -9.86 10.01
C GLN A 149 7.58 -9.58 8.68
N ALA A 150 8.04 -8.57 7.93
CA ALA A 150 7.57 -8.29 6.58
C ALA A 150 7.93 -9.43 5.62
N ILE A 151 9.19 -9.89 5.64
CA ILE A 151 9.67 -11.00 4.80
C ILE A 151 8.89 -12.28 5.09
N GLU A 152 8.77 -12.68 6.36
CA GLU A 152 8.01 -13.86 6.77
C GLU A 152 6.54 -13.79 6.29
N GLY A 153 5.89 -12.62 6.41
CA GLY A 153 4.51 -12.44 5.94
C GLY A 153 4.37 -12.56 4.43
N MET A 154 5.34 -12.04 3.67
CA MET A 154 5.39 -12.14 2.22
C MET A 154 5.64 -13.58 1.74
N GLU A 155 6.54 -14.31 2.40
CA GLU A 155 6.77 -15.73 2.11
C GLU A 155 5.48 -16.55 2.27
N MET A 156 4.71 -16.30 3.32
CA MET A 156 3.43 -16.97 3.56
C MET A 156 2.38 -16.62 2.51
N ALA A 157 2.28 -15.35 2.11
CA ALA A 157 1.37 -14.92 1.04
C ALA A 157 1.71 -15.61 -0.29
N LYS A 158 3.01 -15.66 -0.62
CA LYS A 158 3.52 -16.31 -1.84
C LYS A 158 3.29 -17.82 -1.82
N GLU A 159 3.55 -18.49 -0.69
CA GLU A 159 3.25 -19.92 -0.55
C GLU A 159 1.75 -20.22 -0.70
N ALA A 160 0.89 -19.30 -0.27
CA ALA A 160 -0.55 -19.42 -0.43
C ALA A 160 -1.05 -19.07 -1.85
N GLY A 161 -0.20 -18.53 -2.72
CA GLY A 161 -0.57 -18.05 -4.05
C GLY A 161 -1.41 -16.77 -4.04
N ILE A 162 -1.31 -15.96 -2.99
CA ILE A 162 -1.96 -14.65 -2.90
C ILE A 162 -1.00 -13.61 -3.49
N GLU A 163 -1.44 -12.90 -4.53
CA GLU A 163 -0.63 -11.83 -5.11
C GLU A 163 -0.58 -10.62 -4.18
N THR A 164 0.46 -9.83 -4.31
CA THR A 164 0.74 -8.72 -3.41
C THR A 164 1.13 -7.46 -4.18
N LEU A 165 0.57 -6.35 -3.70
CA LEU A 165 1.08 -5.03 -4.03
C LEU A 165 1.71 -4.42 -2.78
N LEU A 166 2.99 -4.06 -2.87
CA LEU A 166 3.68 -3.35 -1.79
C LEU A 166 3.79 -1.86 -2.08
N SER A 167 3.29 -1.04 -1.16
CA SER A 167 3.50 0.41 -1.21
C SER A 167 4.58 0.86 -0.25
N PHE A 168 5.36 1.85 -0.65
CA PHE A 168 6.38 2.51 0.18
C PHE A 168 6.45 4.00 -0.17
N ILE A 169 7.08 4.78 0.72
CA ILE A 169 6.99 6.24 0.67
C ILE A 169 8.37 6.85 0.47
N PHE A 170 8.64 7.37 -0.74
CA PHE A 170 9.85 8.15 -0.99
C PHE A 170 9.90 9.37 -0.07
N GLY A 171 11.07 9.66 0.48
CA GLY A 171 11.32 10.76 1.37
C GLY A 171 10.91 10.52 2.83
N LEU A 172 10.37 9.35 3.17
CA LEU A 172 9.95 9.04 4.55
C LEU A 172 11.14 8.97 5.53
N GLY A 173 12.35 8.73 5.04
CA GLY A 173 13.59 8.84 5.81
C GLY A 173 13.98 10.28 6.17
N GLY A 174 13.29 11.28 5.61
CA GLY A 174 13.65 12.69 5.72
C GLY A 174 15.03 12.98 5.10
N ARG A 175 15.55 14.18 5.37
CA ARG A 175 16.85 14.61 4.85
C ARG A 175 18.01 13.70 5.28
N TYR A 176 17.97 13.17 6.49
CA TYR A 176 19.14 12.53 7.11
C TYR A 176 19.21 11.02 6.96
N ARG A 177 18.13 10.37 6.49
CA ARG A 177 18.11 8.92 6.26
C ARG A 177 17.59 8.53 4.88
N SER A 178 17.55 9.48 3.95
CA SER A 178 17.08 9.25 2.58
C SER A 178 17.77 8.06 1.92
N ARG A 179 19.11 7.97 2.06
CA ARG A 179 19.90 6.88 1.46
C ARG A 179 19.64 5.52 2.11
N GLU A 180 19.66 5.46 3.44
CA GLU A 180 19.40 4.22 4.20
C GLU A 180 17.99 3.71 3.98
N HIS A 181 17.01 4.62 3.98
CA HIS A 181 15.61 4.34 3.69
C HIS A 181 15.45 3.59 2.37
N ILE A 182 15.96 4.16 1.27
CA ILE A 182 15.74 3.55 -0.04
C ILE A 182 16.60 2.31 -0.27
N ALA A 183 17.80 2.25 0.30
CA ALA A 183 18.67 1.09 0.23
C ALA A 183 18.00 -0.13 0.87
N ALA A 184 17.54 0.02 2.11
CA ALA A 184 16.86 -1.04 2.83
C ALA A 184 15.49 -1.40 2.21
N THR A 185 14.76 -0.41 1.69
CA THR A 185 13.50 -0.67 0.97
C THR A 185 13.75 -1.52 -0.28
N THR A 186 14.74 -1.15 -1.09
CA THR A 186 15.09 -1.89 -2.32
C THR A 186 15.55 -3.32 -2.01
N GLU A 187 16.32 -3.51 -0.93
CA GLU A 187 16.73 -4.83 -0.46
C GLU A 187 15.53 -5.72 -0.13
N ILE A 188 14.56 -5.23 0.65
CA ILE A 188 13.35 -5.99 1.00
C ILE A 188 12.52 -6.31 -0.24
N LEU A 189 12.39 -5.37 -1.19
CA LEU A 189 11.67 -5.62 -2.43
C LEU A 189 12.34 -6.73 -3.26
N ASN A 190 13.67 -6.74 -3.36
CA ASN A 190 14.41 -7.80 -4.05
C ASN A 190 14.26 -9.18 -3.37
N ILE A 191 14.15 -9.21 -2.03
CA ILE A 191 13.93 -10.45 -1.27
C ILE A 191 12.48 -10.95 -1.46
N THR A 192 11.52 -10.06 -1.28
CA THR A 192 10.09 -10.42 -1.21
C THR A 192 9.44 -10.59 -2.58
N GLN A 193 9.98 -9.92 -3.60
CA GLN A 193 9.55 -10.00 -5.02
C GLN A 193 8.02 -9.92 -5.18
N PRO A 194 7.39 -8.82 -4.75
CA PRO A 194 5.94 -8.65 -4.91
C PRO A 194 5.55 -8.52 -6.38
N GLU A 195 4.36 -9.00 -6.73
CA GLU A 195 3.82 -8.93 -8.08
C GLU A 195 3.65 -7.49 -8.55
N GLN A 196 3.37 -6.56 -7.63
CA GLN A 196 3.27 -5.14 -7.92
C GLN A 196 3.91 -4.28 -6.82
N ILE A 197 4.41 -3.11 -7.20
CA ILE A 197 4.88 -2.08 -6.26
C ILE A 197 4.26 -0.72 -6.57
N ALA A 198 3.98 0.05 -5.53
CA ALA A 198 3.38 1.38 -5.64
C ALA A 198 4.13 2.41 -4.78
N PRO A 199 5.24 2.99 -5.30
CA PRO A 199 5.91 4.09 -4.64
C PRO A 199 5.06 5.37 -4.64
N MET A 200 5.08 6.08 -3.52
CA MET A 200 4.46 7.40 -3.37
C MET A 200 5.46 8.37 -2.73
N ALA A 201 5.53 9.63 -3.16
CA ALA A 201 6.30 10.63 -2.42
C ALA A 201 5.57 11.04 -1.14
N LEU A 202 6.35 11.32 -0.09
CA LEU A 202 5.86 11.76 1.21
C LEU A 202 4.94 12.98 1.05
N ALA A 203 3.75 12.87 1.63
CA ALA A 203 2.84 13.99 1.81
C ALA A 203 2.49 14.15 3.29
N ILE A 204 2.80 15.31 3.86
CA ILE A 204 2.51 15.63 5.26
C ILE A 204 1.00 15.79 5.44
N GLN A 205 0.46 15.01 6.37
CA GLN A 205 -0.97 15.03 6.65
C GLN A 205 -1.32 15.93 7.83
N PRO A 206 -2.37 16.75 7.70
CA PRO A 206 -2.84 17.61 8.80
C PRO A 206 -3.16 16.80 10.05
N GLY A 207 -2.74 17.31 11.21
CA GLY A 207 -3.05 16.73 12.52
C GLY A 207 -2.20 15.53 12.92
N THR A 208 -1.28 15.07 12.06
CA THR A 208 -0.40 13.94 12.38
C THR A 208 0.79 14.34 13.24
N VAL A 209 1.42 13.35 13.89
CA VAL A 209 2.65 13.57 14.66
C VAL A 209 3.77 14.06 13.75
N LEU A 210 3.89 13.49 12.54
CA LEU A 210 4.88 13.92 11.55
C LEU A 210 4.72 15.40 11.15
N GLU A 211 3.48 15.92 11.05
CA GLU A 211 3.26 17.35 10.83
C GLU A 211 3.86 18.21 11.96
N GLN A 212 3.73 17.77 13.21
CA GLN A 212 4.28 18.46 14.37
C GLN A 212 5.82 18.38 14.39
N GLU A 213 6.39 17.22 14.04
CA GLU A 213 7.84 17.03 13.90
C GLU A 213 8.42 17.92 12.80
N VAL A 214 7.72 18.09 11.67
CA VAL A 214 8.13 19.03 10.61
C VAL A 214 8.10 20.47 11.11
N ARG A 215 7.01 20.88 11.79
CA ARG A 215 6.87 22.25 12.31
C ARG A 215 7.90 22.60 13.38
N SER A 216 8.26 21.64 14.23
CA SER A 216 9.26 21.82 15.28
C SER A 216 10.70 21.68 14.78
N GLY A 217 10.91 21.13 13.58
CA GLY A 217 12.23 20.86 13.00
C GLY A 217 12.84 19.53 13.42
N GLU A 218 12.12 18.69 14.16
CA GLU A 218 12.54 17.33 14.51
C GLU A 218 12.62 16.42 13.28
N PHE A 219 11.65 16.56 12.36
CA PHE A 219 11.72 15.95 11.04
C PHE A 219 12.07 17.00 9.98
N VAL A 220 13.25 16.87 9.38
CA VAL A 220 13.68 17.75 8.30
C VAL A 220 13.28 17.15 6.96
N MET A 221 12.41 17.86 6.24
CA MET A 221 11.92 17.45 4.91
C MET A 221 13.08 17.19 3.93
N PRO A 222 12.98 16.12 3.12
CA PRO A 222 13.97 15.83 2.09
C PRO A 222 13.88 16.87 0.97
N THR A 223 14.98 17.06 0.26
CA THR A 223 15.00 17.86 -0.96
C THR A 223 14.34 17.12 -2.11
N GLN A 224 13.94 17.83 -3.16
CA GLN A 224 13.49 17.21 -4.41
C GLN A 224 14.58 16.32 -4.98
N MET A 225 15.85 16.74 -4.91
CA MET A 225 16.97 15.93 -5.37
C MET A 225 17.06 14.62 -4.60
N GLN A 226 16.93 14.64 -3.27
CA GLN A 226 16.99 13.42 -2.46
C GLN A 226 15.89 12.42 -2.86
N VAL A 227 14.66 12.88 -3.09
CA VAL A 227 13.58 12.00 -3.56
C VAL A 227 13.85 11.45 -4.97
N LEU A 228 14.41 12.26 -5.88
CA LEU A 228 14.83 11.79 -7.21
C LEU A 228 16.00 10.80 -7.13
N GLU A 229 16.92 10.98 -6.19
CA GLU A 229 18.04 10.07 -5.92
C GLU A 229 17.56 8.75 -5.30
N GLU A 230 16.51 8.78 -4.46
CA GLU A 230 15.84 7.58 -3.99
C GLU A 230 15.22 6.82 -5.17
N GLU A 231 14.41 7.48 -6.00
CA GLU A 231 13.85 6.84 -7.20
C GLU A 231 14.97 6.28 -8.10
N LYS A 232 16.05 7.04 -8.30
CA LYS A 232 17.20 6.60 -9.11
C LYS A 232 17.84 5.34 -8.54
N TYR A 233 18.10 5.33 -7.24
CA TYR A 233 18.70 4.18 -6.58
C TYR A 233 17.81 2.94 -6.70
N LEU A 234 16.51 3.09 -6.47
CA LEU A 234 15.56 2.01 -6.65
C LEU A 234 15.61 1.46 -8.08
N LEU A 235 15.49 2.33 -9.09
CA LEU A 235 15.49 1.90 -10.50
C LEU A 235 16.80 1.20 -10.89
N GLU A 236 17.95 1.67 -10.38
CA GLU A 236 19.26 1.06 -10.65
C GLU A 236 19.40 -0.32 -9.99
N ASN A 237 18.89 -0.49 -8.77
CA ASN A 237 19.20 -1.65 -7.89
C ASN A 237 18.04 -2.65 -7.71
N LEU A 238 16.83 -2.30 -8.14
CA LEU A 238 15.71 -3.23 -8.21
C LEU A 238 15.93 -4.19 -9.38
N ASN A 239 15.71 -5.48 -9.12
CA ASN A 239 15.88 -6.55 -10.11
C ASN A 239 14.84 -7.66 -9.90
N ILE A 240 13.57 -7.29 -10.00
CA ILE A 240 12.43 -8.20 -9.85
C ILE A 240 11.46 -8.03 -11.02
N ASP A 241 10.76 -9.11 -11.38
CA ASP A 241 9.67 -9.07 -12.34
C ASP A 241 8.39 -8.59 -11.64
N THR A 242 8.13 -7.28 -11.71
CA THR A 242 7.04 -6.61 -11.01
C THR A 242 6.41 -5.54 -11.88
N PHE A 243 5.15 -5.21 -11.62
CA PHE A 243 4.54 -4.00 -12.19
C PHE A 243 4.83 -2.79 -11.28
N TYR A 244 5.42 -1.74 -11.86
CA TYR A 244 5.74 -0.49 -11.17
C TYR A 244 4.58 0.51 -11.33
N TRP A 245 3.89 0.85 -10.24
CA TRP A 245 2.85 1.89 -10.15
C TRP A 245 3.40 3.18 -9.54
N GLY A 246 4.45 3.76 -10.12
CA GLY A 246 4.98 5.05 -9.66
C GLY A 246 4.28 6.27 -10.27
N ASP A 247 3.02 6.13 -10.72
CA ASP A 247 2.23 7.19 -11.32
C ASP A 247 1.29 7.89 -10.34
N HIS A 248 1.50 7.72 -9.03
CA HIS A 248 0.76 8.45 -8.02
C HIS A 248 0.97 9.97 -8.15
N GLY A 249 -0.08 10.75 -7.93
CA GLY A 249 -0.08 12.20 -8.17
C GLY A 249 0.92 13.01 -7.32
N ASN A 250 1.43 12.43 -6.24
CA ASN A 250 2.45 13.07 -5.38
C ASN A 250 3.88 12.84 -5.87
N ASN A 251 4.11 11.90 -6.80
CA ASN A 251 5.46 11.60 -7.27
C ASN A 251 6.01 12.74 -8.13
N LEU A 252 7.30 13.05 -7.96
CA LEU A 252 7.98 14.09 -8.73
C LEU A 252 8.08 13.74 -10.22
N LEU A 253 8.18 12.45 -10.53
CA LEU A 253 8.18 11.92 -11.88
C LEU A 253 7.21 10.73 -11.98
N PRO A 254 5.97 10.95 -12.45
CA PRO A 254 5.00 9.88 -12.62
C PRO A 254 5.42 8.90 -13.72
N GLN A 255 5.61 7.63 -13.37
CA GLN A 255 5.99 6.55 -14.31
C GLN A 255 5.30 5.24 -13.95
N LYS A 256 4.89 4.44 -14.94
CA LYS A 256 4.36 3.09 -14.71
C LYS A 256 4.61 2.13 -15.85
N GLY A 257 4.68 0.84 -15.53
CA GLY A 257 4.90 -0.23 -16.51
C GLY A 257 5.47 -1.49 -15.88
N PHE A 258 5.60 -2.55 -16.68
CA PHE A 258 6.38 -3.73 -16.32
C PHE A 258 7.83 -3.33 -16.16
N PHE A 259 8.38 -3.55 -14.96
CA PHE A 259 9.61 -2.88 -14.53
C PHE A 259 10.83 -3.26 -15.38
N LEU A 260 11.03 -4.56 -15.64
CA LEU A 260 12.19 -5.03 -16.40
C LEU A 260 12.20 -4.48 -17.84
N ASP A 261 11.03 -4.38 -18.48
CA ASP A 261 10.89 -3.82 -19.83
C ASP A 261 11.04 -2.29 -19.86
N SER A 262 10.72 -1.63 -18.75
CA SER A 262 10.62 -0.17 -18.67
C SER A 262 11.83 0.50 -18.00
N LYS A 263 12.72 -0.27 -17.38
CA LYS A 263 13.82 0.23 -16.52
C LYS A 263 14.68 1.29 -17.21
N ASP A 264 15.17 1.01 -18.42
CA ASP A 264 16.04 1.94 -19.15
C ASP A 264 15.31 3.23 -19.51
N GLN A 265 14.03 3.13 -19.91
CA GLN A 265 13.21 4.29 -20.21
C GLN A 265 12.95 5.14 -18.95
N PHE A 266 12.69 4.50 -17.80
CA PHE A 266 12.48 5.20 -16.53
C PHE A 266 13.73 5.92 -16.07
N LEU A 267 14.90 5.27 -16.16
CA LEU A 267 16.19 5.88 -15.85
C LEU A 267 16.50 7.05 -16.78
N ALA A 268 16.22 6.93 -18.08
CA ALA A 268 16.41 8.01 -19.04
C ALA A 268 15.49 9.22 -18.75
N ASN A 269 14.23 8.99 -18.36
CA ASN A 269 13.32 10.05 -17.95
C ASN A 269 13.84 10.76 -16.68
N LEU A 270 14.25 9.98 -15.69
CA LEU A 270 14.72 10.48 -14.40
C LEU A 270 16.00 11.32 -14.54
N ASN A 271 16.98 10.83 -15.30
CA ASN A 271 18.21 11.58 -15.54
C ASN A 271 17.94 12.91 -16.27
N ARG A 272 16.94 12.97 -17.16
CA ARG A 272 16.51 14.22 -17.79
C ARG A 272 15.90 15.19 -16.77
N VAL A 273 15.05 14.71 -15.86
CA VAL A 273 14.45 15.54 -14.81
C VAL A 273 15.52 16.09 -13.85
N ILE A 274 16.46 15.25 -13.42
CA ILE A 274 17.58 15.66 -12.57
C ILE A 274 18.41 16.75 -13.25
N ALA A 275 18.78 16.56 -14.53
CA ALA A 275 19.58 17.54 -15.28
C ALA A 275 18.84 18.86 -15.53
N ALA A 276 17.50 18.84 -15.64
CA ALA A 276 16.68 20.01 -15.92
C ALA A 276 16.29 20.82 -14.66
N ASN A 277 16.55 20.31 -13.45
CA ASN A 277 16.12 20.94 -12.19
C ASN A 277 17.31 21.36 -11.31
N PRO A 278 18.01 22.47 -11.63
CA PRO A 278 19.19 22.93 -10.89
C PRO A 278 18.88 23.40 -9.45
N MET A 279 17.60 23.59 -9.12
CA MET A 279 17.15 23.98 -7.77
C MET A 279 16.68 22.79 -6.93
N ALA A 280 16.69 21.57 -7.47
CA ALA A 280 16.24 20.36 -6.77
C ALA A 280 17.02 20.10 -5.47
N GLU A 281 18.30 20.48 -5.42
CA GLU A 281 19.14 20.36 -4.22
C GLU A 281 18.72 21.30 -3.09
N LYS A 282 18.09 22.43 -3.42
CA LYS A 282 17.71 23.47 -2.46
C LYS A 282 16.24 23.37 -2.06
N ASN A 283 15.37 23.00 -3.01
CA ASN A 283 13.94 22.92 -2.78
C ASN A 283 13.58 21.63 -2.05
N VAL A 284 12.84 21.74 -0.95
CA VAL A 284 12.17 20.59 -0.33
C VAL A 284 11.03 20.10 -1.21
N ILE A 285 10.64 18.83 -1.05
CA ILE A 285 9.45 18.31 -1.73
C ILE A 285 8.21 19.11 -1.36
N GLN A 286 7.33 19.33 -2.34
CA GLN A 286 6.02 19.91 -2.09
C GLN A 286 5.07 18.80 -1.65
N THR A 287 4.31 19.05 -0.59
CA THR A 287 3.43 18.06 0.00
C THR A 287 2.00 18.52 -0.10
N PHE A 288 1.13 17.67 -0.65
CA PHE A 288 -0.29 17.93 -0.75
C PHE A 288 -1.03 16.88 0.08
N SER A 289 -1.82 17.32 1.05
CA SER A 289 -2.73 16.42 1.77
C SER A 289 -3.70 15.77 0.79
N TRP A 290 -4.03 14.51 1.01
CA TRP A 290 -4.95 13.74 0.16
C TRP A 290 -6.40 13.85 0.61
#